data_AF-U6GPW8-F1
#
_entry.id   AF-U6GPW8-F1
#
_cell.length_a   1.000
_cell.length_b   1.000
_cell.length_c   1.000
_cell.angle_alpha   90.00
_cell.angle_beta   90.00
_cell.angle_gamma   90.00
#
_symmetry.space_group_name_H-M   'P 1'
#
loop_
_entity.id
_entity.type
_entity.pdbx_description
1 polymer ?
#
loop_
_entity_poly.entity_id
_entity_poly.type
_entity_poly.pdbx_seq_one_letter_code
_entity_poly.pdbx_strand_id
1 'polypeptide(L)'
;MLGLPDLEVEKISSSTYGWKRILVALNGEFSEPRQLKLPPQTTFATFLERSSALHELAEPAKRAFSDNGEEIFDMEQVLDDDLVYISTGPGFIVGNYGSTGGAVGGYILKEVIGSGGFGKVYKGIHPETEFELSTDSVLPMNHVG
;
A
#
# COMPACT_ATOMS: atom_id res chain seq x y z
N MET A 1 13.48 -1.30 48.84
CA MET A 1 14.45 -1.03 47.76
C MET A 1 13.73 -1.34 46.46
N LEU A 2 13.74 -0.39 45.54
CA LEU A 2 12.78 -0.11 44.47
C LEU A 2 12.33 -1.35 43.67
N GLY A 3 11.00 -1.59 43.66
CA GLY A 3 10.37 -2.48 42.69
C GLY A 3 10.53 -1.89 41.29
N LEU A 4 10.92 -2.73 40.34
CA LEU A 4 10.92 -2.38 38.93
C LEU A 4 9.50 -1.93 38.58
N PRO A 5 9.29 -0.76 37.95
CA PRO A 5 7.99 -0.45 37.40
C PRO A 5 7.67 -1.52 36.35
N ASP A 6 6.46 -2.11 36.45
CA ASP A 6 5.87 -2.91 35.38
C ASP A 6 5.95 -2.06 34.11
N LEU A 7 6.93 -2.39 33.26
CA LEU A 7 7.06 -1.79 31.95
C LEU A 7 5.91 -2.40 31.16
N GLU A 8 4.77 -1.70 31.17
CA GLU A 8 3.60 -2.02 30.37
C GLU A 8 4.08 -2.41 28.98
N VAL A 9 3.93 -3.70 28.68
CA VAL A 9 4.03 -4.24 27.33
C VAL A 9 2.75 -3.80 26.60
N GLU A 10 2.50 -2.49 26.56
CA GLU A 10 1.60 -1.83 25.62
C GLU A 10 2.39 -1.34 24.39
N LYS A 11 3.51 -2.01 24.07
CA LYS A 11 4.17 -1.81 22.80
C LYS A 11 3.51 -2.68 21.73
N ILE A 12 2.76 -1.96 20.88
CA ILE A 12 2.48 -2.27 19.46
C ILE A 12 1.19 -3.08 19.24
N SER A 13 0.05 -2.50 19.60
CA SER A 13 -1.25 -2.79 18.94
C SER A 13 -1.98 -1.51 18.50
N SER A 14 -1.32 -0.34 18.55
CA SER A 14 -1.98 0.93 18.18
C SER A 14 -2.43 0.99 16.70
N SER A 15 -2.00 0.05 15.85
CA SER A 15 -2.36 0.01 14.42
C SER A 15 -3.62 -0.80 14.10
N THR A 16 -4.19 -1.56 15.03
CA THR A 16 -5.44 -2.33 14.76
C THR A 16 -6.73 -1.53 15.01
N TYR A 17 -6.66 -0.29 15.52
CA TYR A 17 -7.86 0.51 15.86
C TYR A 17 -7.76 2.00 15.44
N GLY A 18 -6.83 2.34 14.55
CA GLY A 18 -6.66 3.69 14.03
C GLY A 18 -7.40 3.94 12.70
N TRP A 19 -7.44 5.19 12.27
CA TRP A 19 -7.79 5.51 10.89
C TRP A 19 -6.71 4.94 9.96
N LYS A 20 -7.12 4.40 8.80
CA LYS A 20 -6.20 3.96 7.75
C LYS A 20 -6.28 4.92 6.56
N ARG A 21 -5.13 5.24 5.98
CA ARG A 21 -4.97 5.91 4.70
C ARG A 21 -4.45 4.85 3.73
N ILE A 22 -5.17 4.58 2.67
CA ILE A 22 -4.81 3.51 1.72
C ILE A 22 -4.71 4.12 0.35
N LEU A 23 -3.68 3.76 -0.41
CA LEU A 23 -3.53 4.15 -1.80
C LEU A 23 -4.24 3.12 -2.68
N VAL A 24 -5.33 3.52 -3.31
CA VAL A 24 -6.18 2.62 -4.09
C VAL A 24 -5.93 2.83 -5.57
N ALA A 25 -5.49 1.78 -6.26
CA ALA A 25 -5.32 1.73 -7.71
C ALA A 25 -6.32 0.76 -8.35
N LEU A 26 -6.55 0.92 -9.66
CA LEU A 26 -7.35 -0.03 -10.44
C LEU A 26 -6.46 -1.14 -11.01
N ASN A 27 -6.90 -2.39 -10.86
CA ASN A 27 -6.18 -3.57 -11.35
C ASN A 27 -6.04 -3.54 -12.88
N GLY A 28 -4.81 -3.61 -13.40
CA GLY A 28 -4.52 -3.58 -14.83
C GLY A 28 -4.65 -2.21 -15.52
N GLU A 29 -4.92 -1.15 -14.78
CA GLU A 29 -5.06 0.21 -15.33
C GLU A 29 -3.79 1.04 -15.10
N PHE A 30 -3.57 2.00 -16.01
CA PHE A 30 -2.45 2.94 -15.98
C PHE A 30 -2.87 4.29 -15.39
N SER A 31 -3.53 4.27 -14.23
CA SER A 31 -3.98 5.46 -13.51
C SER A 31 -3.21 5.67 -12.21
N GLU A 32 -3.12 6.91 -11.75
CA GLU A 32 -2.51 7.21 -10.45
C GLU A 32 -3.40 6.71 -9.29
N PRO A 33 -2.81 6.07 -8.26
CA PRO A 33 -3.54 5.66 -7.08
C PRO A 33 -4.22 6.86 -6.40
N ARG A 34 -5.43 6.65 -5.89
CA ARG A 34 -6.18 7.65 -5.13
C ARG A 34 -6.15 7.30 -3.65
N GLN A 35 -5.92 8.29 -2.80
CA GLN A 35 -5.88 8.07 -1.37
C GLN A 35 -7.29 7.95 -0.78
N LEU A 36 -7.54 6.86 -0.05
CA LEU A 36 -8.79 6.60 0.66
C LEU A 36 -8.54 6.62 2.17
N LYS A 37 -9.27 7.49 2.89
CA LYS A 37 -9.27 7.52 4.35
C LYS A 37 -10.42 6.67 4.89
N LEU A 38 -10.09 5.69 5.72
CA LEU A 38 -11.06 4.79 6.33
C LEU A 38 -11.09 4.96 7.85
N PRO A 39 -12.29 5.04 8.45
CA PRO A 39 -12.41 5.03 9.89
C PRO A 39 -11.98 3.67 10.47
N PRO A 40 -11.67 3.62 11.78
CA PRO A 40 -11.45 2.36 12.48
C PRO A 40 -12.62 1.39 12.28
N GLN A 41 -12.36 0.09 12.38
CA GLN A 41 -13.38 -0.97 12.27
C GLN A 41 -14.14 -1.00 10.94
N THR A 42 -13.59 -0.40 9.89
CA THR A 42 -14.12 -0.56 8.53
C THR A 42 -14.04 -2.03 8.12
N THR A 43 -15.13 -2.59 7.59
CA THR A 43 -15.13 -3.96 7.06
C THR A 43 -14.49 -4.01 5.67
N PHE A 44 -13.99 -5.18 5.28
CA PHE A 44 -13.42 -5.36 3.93
C PHE A 44 -14.43 -5.06 2.81
N ALA A 45 -15.70 -5.43 2.99
CA ALA A 45 -16.77 -5.12 2.03
C ALA A 45 -16.97 -3.61 1.88
N THR A 46 -16.98 -2.87 2.99
CA THR A 46 -17.09 -1.40 2.97
C THR A 46 -15.85 -0.75 2.33
N PHE A 47 -14.66 -1.33 2.52
CA PHE A 47 -13.47 -0.89 1.82
C PHE A 47 -13.61 -1.03 0.30
N LEU A 48 -14.06 -2.18 -0.21
CA LEU A 48 -14.28 -2.38 -1.64
C LEU A 48 -15.33 -1.43 -2.20
N GLU A 49 -16.45 -1.23 -1.49
CA GLU A 49 -17.52 -0.30 -1.87
C GLU A 49 -17.00 1.14 -2.00
N ARG A 50 -16.31 1.64 -0.96
CA ARG A 50 -15.76 3.01 -0.95
C ARG A 50 -14.68 3.20 -1.99
N SER A 51 -13.84 2.19 -2.20
CA SER A 51 -12.82 2.20 -3.24
C SER A 51 -13.43 2.25 -4.63
N SER A 52 -14.54 1.52 -4.84
CA SER A 52 -15.28 1.53 -6.11
C SER A 52 -15.91 2.89 -6.38
N ALA A 53 -16.51 3.50 -5.35
CA ALA A 53 -17.07 4.86 -5.45
C ALA A 53 -15.97 5.91 -5.72
N LEU A 54 -14.81 5.78 -5.06
CA LEU A 54 -13.65 6.67 -5.26
C LEU A 54 -13.14 6.68 -6.71
N HIS A 55 -13.26 5.54 -7.40
CA HIS A 55 -12.86 5.36 -8.80
C HIS A 55 -14.03 5.38 -9.78
N GLU A 56 -15.24 5.73 -9.32
CA GLU A 56 -16.45 5.84 -10.15
C GLU A 56 -16.72 4.58 -10.99
N LEU A 57 -16.45 3.40 -10.42
CA LEU A 57 -16.64 2.14 -11.13
C LEU A 57 -18.12 1.88 -11.40
N ALA A 58 -18.42 1.41 -12.62
CA ALA A 58 -19.76 1.01 -13.01
C ALA A 58 -20.28 -0.22 -12.25
N GLU A 59 -19.37 -1.11 -11.84
CA GLU A 59 -19.65 -2.24 -10.94
C GLU A 59 -18.75 -2.19 -9.70
N PRO A 60 -19.25 -2.60 -8.53
CA PRO A 60 -18.40 -2.73 -7.34
C PRO A 60 -17.23 -3.68 -7.58
N ALA A 61 -16.05 -3.29 -7.10
CA ALA A 61 -14.91 -4.17 -6.97
C ALA A 61 -15.28 -5.37 -6.08
N LYS A 62 -14.80 -6.55 -6.48
CA LYS A 62 -15.07 -7.83 -5.83
C LYS A 62 -13.82 -8.39 -5.15
N ARG A 63 -12.65 -7.89 -5.52
CA ARG A 63 -11.34 -8.40 -5.13
C ARG A 63 -10.38 -7.25 -4.90
N ALA A 64 -9.40 -7.46 -4.03
CA ALA A 64 -8.29 -6.54 -3.82
C ALA A 64 -6.98 -7.31 -3.79
N PHE A 65 -5.91 -6.67 -4.25
CA PHE A 65 -4.57 -7.24 -4.27
C PHE A 65 -3.56 -6.25 -3.72
N SER A 66 -2.53 -6.73 -3.04
CA SER A 66 -1.34 -5.95 -2.71
C SER A 66 -0.50 -5.67 -3.95
N ASP A 67 0.52 -4.84 -3.79
CA ASP A 67 1.47 -4.48 -4.83
C ASP A 67 2.33 -5.64 -5.35
N ASN A 68 2.56 -6.66 -4.53
CA ASN A 68 3.19 -7.92 -4.90
C ASN A 68 2.23 -8.91 -5.61
N GLY A 69 0.94 -8.56 -5.73
CA GLY A 69 -0.08 -9.37 -6.39
C GLY A 69 -0.75 -10.44 -5.54
N GLU A 70 -0.48 -10.49 -4.24
CA GLU A 70 -1.21 -11.36 -3.31
C GLU A 70 -2.64 -10.84 -3.10
N GLU A 71 -3.60 -11.76 -2.98
CA GLU A 71 -5.00 -11.39 -2.76
C GLU A 71 -5.27 -11.06 -1.30
N ILE A 72 -5.97 -9.96 -1.09
CA ILE A 72 -6.35 -9.43 0.22
C ILE A 72 -7.81 -9.83 0.47
N PHE A 73 -8.07 -10.39 1.64
CA PHE A 73 -9.40 -10.85 2.05
C PHE A 73 -9.92 -10.14 3.30
N ASP A 74 -9.04 -9.46 4.05
CA ASP A 74 -9.39 -8.78 5.29
C ASP A 74 -8.64 -7.46 5.46
N MET A 75 -9.23 -6.51 6.20
CA MET A 75 -8.64 -5.21 6.52
C MET A 75 -7.44 -5.30 7.46
N GLU A 76 -7.29 -6.40 8.20
CA GLU A 76 -6.10 -6.67 9.01
C GLU A 76 -4.83 -6.87 8.17
N GLN A 77 -4.99 -7.30 6.92
CA GLN A 77 -3.89 -7.48 5.96
C GLN A 77 -3.45 -6.16 5.31
N VAL A 78 -4.23 -5.09 5.48
CA VAL A 78 -3.94 -3.78 4.88
C VAL A 78 -3.40 -2.84 5.96
N LEU A 79 -2.19 -2.33 5.76
CA LEU A 79 -1.56 -1.35 6.64
C LEU A 79 -1.90 0.09 6.23
N ASP A 80 -1.49 1.03 7.09
CA ASP A 80 -1.54 2.45 6.72
C ASP A 80 -0.52 2.70 5.60
N ASP A 81 -0.92 3.54 4.65
CA ASP A 81 -0.16 3.94 3.47
C ASP A 81 0.14 2.82 2.44
N ASP A 82 -0.52 1.65 2.57
CA ASP A 82 -0.39 0.54 1.61
C ASP A 82 -0.99 0.87 0.24
N LEU A 83 -0.36 0.34 -0.82
CA LEU A 83 -0.90 0.33 -2.18
C LEU A 83 -1.73 -0.94 -2.41
N VAL A 84 -3.01 -0.72 -2.71
CA VAL A 84 -3.99 -1.79 -2.95
C VAL A 84 -4.64 -1.62 -4.32
N TYR A 85 -4.64 -2.70 -5.10
CA TYR A 85 -5.30 -2.79 -6.39
C TYR A 85 -6.69 -3.40 -6.26
N ILE A 86 -7.74 -2.68 -6.62
CA ILE A 86 -9.10 -3.20 -6.64
C ILE A 86 -9.48 -3.74 -8.03
N SER A 87 -10.27 -4.82 -8.06
CA SER A 87 -10.67 -5.52 -9.30
C SER A 87 -12.15 -5.90 -9.27
N THR A 88 -12.85 -5.74 -10.41
CA THR A 88 -14.26 -6.14 -10.59
C THR A 88 -14.47 -7.63 -10.85
N GLY A 89 -13.39 -8.41 -10.92
CA GLY A 89 -13.45 -9.87 -11.15
C GLY A 89 -12.15 -10.52 -11.62
N PRO A 90 -11.40 -9.93 -12.56
CA PRO A 90 -10.14 -10.50 -13.02
C PRO A 90 -9.13 -10.77 -11.90
N GLY A 91 -8.24 -11.75 -12.12
CA GLY A 91 -7.05 -11.95 -11.29
C GLY A 91 -6.12 -10.75 -11.33
N PHE A 92 -5.07 -10.78 -10.51
CA PHE A 92 -4.12 -9.67 -10.47
C PHE A 92 -3.47 -9.44 -11.83
N ILE A 93 -3.52 -8.20 -12.29
CA ILE A 93 -2.84 -7.72 -13.49
C ILE A 93 -1.94 -6.59 -13.00
N VAL A 94 -0.63 -6.81 -13.15
CA VAL A 94 0.40 -5.84 -12.76
C VAL A 94 0.09 -4.50 -13.41
N GLY A 95 -0.29 -3.53 -12.59
CA GLY A 95 -0.33 -2.12 -12.97
C GLY A 95 1.07 -1.51 -12.98
N ASN A 96 1.18 -0.23 -13.35
CA ASN A 96 2.47 0.45 -13.51
C ASN A 96 3.38 0.33 -12.26
N TYR A 97 2.79 0.40 -11.06
CA TYR A 97 3.50 0.46 -9.79
C TYR A 97 3.96 -0.91 -9.23
N GLY A 98 3.34 -2.02 -9.63
CA GLY A 98 3.79 -3.35 -9.22
C GLY A 98 5.16 -3.72 -9.81
N SER A 99 5.54 -3.09 -10.94
CA SER A 99 6.85 -3.31 -11.59
C SER A 99 7.96 -2.40 -11.03
N THR A 100 7.59 -1.26 -10.44
CA THR A 100 8.52 -0.26 -9.89
C THR A 100 8.70 -0.34 -8.38
N GLY A 101 8.18 -1.40 -7.74
CA GLY A 101 8.36 -1.64 -6.30
C GLY A 101 7.26 -1.04 -5.41
N GLY A 102 6.12 -0.65 -5.99
CA GLY A 102 4.90 -0.34 -5.25
C GLY A 102 4.90 1.03 -4.57
N ALA A 103 4.43 1.05 -3.32
CA ALA A 103 4.48 2.21 -2.45
C ALA A 103 5.29 1.91 -1.19
N VAL A 104 6.07 2.88 -0.71
CA VAL A 104 6.88 2.76 0.50
C VAL A 104 6.64 3.97 1.39
N GLY A 105 6.10 3.73 2.59
CA GLY A 105 5.88 4.78 3.59
C GLY A 105 5.02 5.95 3.08
N GLY A 106 3.99 5.65 2.27
CA GLY A 106 3.09 6.66 1.68
C GLY A 106 3.59 7.31 0.40
N TYR A 107 4.74 6.91 -0.12
CA TYR A 107 5.25 7.39 -1.41
C TYR A 107 5.04 6.35 -2.50
N ILE A 108 4.47 6.77 -3.62
CA ILE A 108 4.30 5.95 -4.81
C ILE A 108 5.61 5.97 -5.61
N LEU A 109 6.19 4.81 -5.91
CA LEU A 109 7.44 4.72 -6.67
C LEU A 109 7.16 4.77 -8.19
N LYS A 110 7.60 5.82 -8.87
CA LYS A 110 7.25 6.08 -10.29
C LYS A 110 8.29 5.61 -11.29
N GLU A 111 9.52 6.12 -11.22
CA GLU A 111 10.59 5.77 -12.16
C GLU A 111 11.90 5.50 -11.44
N VAL A 112 12.76 4.67 -12.02
CA VAL A 112 14.13 4.46 -11.54
C VAL A 112 14.96 5.65 -12.00
N ILE A 113 15.42 6.46 -11.05
CA ILE A 113 16.28 7.62 -11.31
C ILE A 113 17.77 7.29 -11.21
N GLY A 114 18.11 6.10 -10.70
CA GLY A 114 19.49 5.62 -10.62
C GLY A 114 19.59 4.13 -10.31
N SER A 115 20.69 3.49 -10.71
CA SER A 115 20.99 2.11 -10.35
C SER A 115 22.48 1.94 -10.08
N GLY A 116 22.85 1.08 -9.12
CA GLY A 116 24.24 0.84 -8.73
C GLY A 116 24.39 -0.37 -7.82
N GLY A 117 25.58 -0.56 -7.24
CA GLY A 117 25.91 -1.72 -6.38
C GLY A 117 25.07 -1.85 -5.10
N PHE A 118 24.25 -0.84 -4.78
CA PHE A 118 23.36 -0.81 -3.62
C PHE A 118 21.89 -1.04 -3.97
N GLY A 119 21.53 -1.14 -5.25
CA GLY A 119 20.15 -1.33 -5.70
C GLY A 119 19.68 -0.29 -6.71
N LYS A 120 18.37 -0.04 -6.72
CA LYS A 120 17.69 0.91 -7.61
C LYS A 120 17.14 2.06 -6.77
N VAL A 121 17.35 3.29 -7.22
CA VAL A 121 16.81 4.50 -6.61
C VAL A 121 15.58 4.91 -7.39
N TYR A 122 14.46 5.13 -6.70
CA TYR A 122 13.19 5.46 -7.31
C TYR A 122 12.78 6.89 -6.98
N LYS A 123 12.06 7.52 -7.92
CA LYS A 123 11.32 8.74 -7.66
C LYS A 123 10.06 8.40 -6.87
N GLY A 124 9.99 8.84 -5.61
CA GLY A 124 8.81 8.73 -4.76
C GLY A 124 7.93 9.96 -4.84
N ILE A 125 6.62 9.78 -4.98
CA ILE A 125 5.63 10.86 -4.99
C ILE A 125 4.68 10.67 -3.80
N HIS A 126 4.57 11.69 -2.95
CA HIS A 126 3.54 11.70 -1.90
C HIS A 126 2.20 12.16 -2.49
N PRO A 127 1.13 11.36 -2.40
CA PRO A 127 -0.12 11.59 -3.12
C PRO A 127 -0.93 12.79 -2.62
N GLU A 128 -0.68 13.27 -1.39
CA GLU A 128 -1.41 14.42 -0.82
C GLU A 128 -0.73 15.78 -1.06
N THR A 129 0.58 15.81 -1.29
CA THR A 129 1.37 17.06 -1.28
C THR A 129 2.14 17.33 -2.56
N GLU A 130 2.15 16.39 -3.51
CA GLU A 130 3.02 16.42 -4.70
C GLU A 130 4.51 16.64 -4.37
N PHE A 131 4.91 16.41 -3.11
CA PHE A 131 6.29 16.64 -2.69
C PHE A 131 7.16 15.46 -3.15
N GLU A 132 8.16 15.77 -3.99
CA GLU A 132 9.09 14.78 -4.54
C GLU A 132 10.18 14.45 -3.51
N LEU A 133 10.32 13.16 -3.18
CA LEU A 133 11.40 12.65 -2.33
C LEU A 133 12.04 11.44 -3.01
N SER A 134 13.37 11.38 -3.00
CA SER A 134 14.12 10.21 -3.46
C SER A 134 14.16 9.18 -2.33
N THR A 135 13.59 8.00 -2.55
CA THR A 135 13.64 6.88 -1.61
C THR A 135 14.54 5.77 -2.15
N ASP A 136 15.40 5.23 -1.28
CA ASP A 136 16.28 4.10 -1.58
C ASP A 136 15.55 2.81 -1.19
N SER A 137 15.45 1.84 -2.09
CA SER A 137 14.85 0.53 -1.81
C SER A 137 15.87 -0.57 -2.05
N VAL A 138 16.35 -1.17 -0.95
CA VAL A 138 17.29 -2.29 -0.98
C VAL A 138 16.49 -3.58 -1.23
N LEU A 139 16.38 -3.99 -2.49
CA LEU A 139 15.88 -5.33 -2.81
C LEU A 139 16.99 -6.35 -2.47
N PRO A 140 16.72 -7.39 -1.67
CA PRO A 140 17.70 -8.46 -1.47
C PRO A 140 17.94 -9.16 -2.81
N MET A 141 19.14 -8.99 -3.37
CA MET A 141 19.57 -9.77 -4.53
C MET A 141 19.77 -11.21 -4.08
N ASN A 142 18.86 -12.10 -4.48
CA ASN A 142 19.11 -13.53 -4.43
C ASN A 142 20.33 -13.83 -5.33
N HIS A 143 21.43 -14.22 -4.70
CA HIS A 143 22.60 -14.77 -5.37
C HIS A 143 22.18 -16.06 -6.09
N VAL A 144 22.15 -16.04 -7.42
CA VAL A 144 22.13 -17.26 -8.23
C VAL A 144 23.56 -17.44 -8.71
N GLY A 145 24.23 -18.47 -8.17
CA GLY A 145 25.53 -18.94 -8.62
C GLY A 145 25.45 -19.74 -9.91
#